data_AF-A0A453NPZ5-F1
#
_entry.id   AF-A0A453NPZ5-F1
#
_cell.length_a   1.000
_cell.length_b   1.000
_cell.length_c   1.000
_cell.angle_alpha   90.00
_cell.angle_beta   90.00
_cell.angle_gamma   90.00
#
_symmetry.space_group_name_H-M   'P 1'
#
loop_
_entity.id
_entity.type
_entity.pdbx_description
1 polymer ?
#
loop_
_entity_poly.entity_id
_entity_poly.type
_entity_poly.pdbx_seq_one_letter_code
_entity_poly.pdbx_strand_id
1 'polypeptide(L)'
;SSTAFVEPLPVIDFAAQIVGKDVMSRPLSDANRVRIKKALRDLKVEITHRGSLRRKYRVFGLTAQPTHELIFPIDDEMKSVVEYFTEMYGFTIKQPHLPCLLVGNQKKPNYLPMEVSN
;
A
#
# COMPACT_ATOMS: atom_id res chain seq x y z
N SER A 1 -24.51 -16.54 -13.77
CA SER A 1 -23.67 -15.78 -12.82
C SER A 1 -22.64 -15.02 -13.64
N SER A 2 -22.77 -13.69 -13.76
CA SER A 2 -21.87 -12.88 -14.59
C SER A 2 -20.70 -12.43 -13.73
N THR A 3 -19.60 -13.16 -13.76
CA THR A 3 -18.34 -12.71 -13.15
C THR A 3 -17.73 -11.67 -14.09
N ALA A 4 -18.04 -10.39 -13.86
CA ALA A 4 -17.34 -9.32 -14.56
C ALA A 4 -15.85 -9.42 -14.23
N PHE A 5 -15.01 -9.57 -15.26
CA PHE A 5 -13.57 -9.42 -15.11
C PHE A 5 -13.31 -7.93 -14.85
N VAL A 6 -13.14 -7.57 -13.59
CA VAL A 6 -12.67 -6.23 -13.22
C VAL A 6 -11.17 -6.22 -13.49
N GLU A 7 -10.72 -5.36 -14.39
CA GLU A 7 -9.29 -5.16 -14.62
C GLU A 7 -8.59 -4.76 -13.32
N PRO A 8 -7.38 -5.28 -13.05
CA PRO A 8 -6.62 -4.88 -11.86
C PRO A 8 -6.31 -3.38 -11.94
N LEU A 9 -6.85 -2.62 -10.99
CA LEU A 9 -6.68 -1.16 -10.88
C LEU A 9 -5.59 -0.87 -9.84
N PRO A 10 -4.55 -0.07 -10.16
CA PRO A 10 -3.55 0.31 -9.17
C PRO A 10 -4.20 0.90 -7.92
N VAL A 11 -3.73 0.50 -6.74
CA VAL A 11 -4.34 0.89 -5.46
C VAL A 11 -4.35 2.41 -5.27
N ILE A 12 -3.38 3.12 -5.84
CA ILE A 12 -3.35 4.59 -5.85
C ILE A 12 -4.50 5.17 -6.67
N ASP A 13 -4.74 4.64 -7.87
CA ASP A 13 -5.81 5.10 -8.73
C ASP A 13 -7.17 4.79 -8.10
N PHE A 14 -7.30 3.62 -7.48
CA PHE A 14 -8.47 3.29 -6.66
C PHE A 14 -8.66 4.30 -5.53
N ALA A 15 -7.60 4.66 -4.80
CA ALA A 15 -7.69 5.66 -3.75
C ALA A 15 -8.09 7.04 -4.28
N ALA A 16 -7.57 7.46 -5.44
CA ALA A 16 -7.96 8.70 -6.11
C ALA A 16 -9.45 8.69 -6.48
N GLN A 17 -9.99 7.57 -6.98
CA GLN A 17 -11.42 7.40 -7.27
C GLN A 17 -12.28 7.52 -6.01
N ILE A 18 -11.85 6.93 -4.88
CA ILE A 18 -12.58 7.01 -3.60
C ILE A 18 -12.68 8.45 -3.09
N VAL A 19 -11.62 9.25 -3.23
CA VAL A 19 -11.62 10.65 -2.75
C VAL A 19 -12.13 11.65 -3.79
N GLY A 20 -12.17 11.27 -5.07
CA GLY A 20 -12.56 12.12 -6.20
C GLY A 20 -11.57 13.26 -6.49
N LYS A 21 -10.30 13.09 -6.14
CA LYS A 21 -9.24 14.11 -6.22
C LYS A 21 -7.87 13.45 -6.43
N ASP A 22 -6.90 14.23 -6.89
CA ASP A 22 -5.51 13.78 -6.94
C ASP A 22 -4.93 13.54 -5.54
N VAL A 23 -4.32 12.36 -5.38
CA VAL A 23 -3.64 11.86 -4.17
C VAL A 23 -2.12 11.83 -4.34
N MET A 24 -1.61 11.95 -5.57
CA MET A 24 -0.18 11.88 -5.85
C MET A 24 0.53 13.17 -5.45
N SER A 25 -0.07 14.34 -5.66
CA SER A 25 0.62 15.61 -5.39
C SER A 25 0.73 16.01 -3.91
N ARG A 26 -0.04 15.38 -3.01
CA ARG A 26 -0.17 15.87 -1.62
C ARG A 26 -0.51 14.77 -0.60
N PRO A 27 -0.13 14.96 0.67
CA PRO A 27 -0.56 14.09 1.77
C PRO A 27 -2.09 13.98 1.88
N LEU A 28 -2.56 12.83 2.34
CA LEU A 28 -3.98 12.59 2.60
C LEU A 28 -4.39 13.23 3.93
N SER A 29 -5.51 13.97 3.95
CA SER A 29 -6.19 14.28 5.20
C SER A 29 -6.68 13.00 5.89
N ASP A 30 -6.80 13.00 7.22
CA ASP A 30 -7.33 11.85 7.95
C ASP A 30 -8.71 11.38 7.48
N ALA A 31 -9.61 12.32 7.14
CA ALA A 31 -10.93 11.98 6.63
C ALA A 31 -10.84 11.16 5.32
N ASN A 32 -10.00 11.57 4.38
CA ASN A 32 -9.74 10.83 3.15
C ASN A 32 -9.08 9.48 3.42
N ARG A 33 -8.09 9.43 4.34
CA ARG A 33 -7.42 8.18 4.74
C ARG A 33 -8.42 7.17 5.31
N VAL A 34 -9.36 7.60 6.15
CA VAL A 34 -10.42 6.74 6.72
C VAL A 34 -11.35 6.21 5.63
N ARG A 35 -11.72 7.05 4.65
CA ARG A 35 -12.54 6.62 3.50
C ARG A 35 -11.83 5.57 2.66
N ILE A 36 -10.56 5.80 2.33
CA ILE A 36 -9.74 4.84 1.55
C ILE A 36 -9.54 3.54 2.35
N LYS A 37 -9.24 3.63 3.65
CA LYS A 37 -9.13 2.46 4.53
C LYS A 37 -10.40 1.61 4.52
N LYS A 38 -11.58 2.25 4.60
CA LYS A 38 -12.87 1.54 4.58
C LYS A 38 -13.11 0.85 3.23
N ALA A 39 -12.75 1.50 2.12
CA ALA A 39 -12.91 0.94 0.78
C ALA A 39 -11.95 -0.22 0.49
N LEU A 40 -10.70 -0.13 0.99
CA LEU A 40 -9.68 -1.17 0.77
C LEU A 40 -9.78 -2.36 1.71
N ARG A 41 -10.44 -2.20 2.86
CA ARG A 41 -10.57 -3.28 3.85
C ARG A 41 -11.16 -4.53 3.19
N ASP A 42 -10.55 -5.67 3.47
CA ASP A 42 -10.96 -7.00 3.02
C ASP A 42 -10.79 -7.30 1.52
N LEU A 43 -10.35 -6.32 0.72
CA LEU A 43 -9.95 -6.52 -0.67
C LEU A 43 -8.64 -7.30 -0.75
N LYS A 44 -8.51 -8.10 -1.82
CA LYS A 44 -7.25 -8.77 -2.18
C LYS A 44 -6.50 -7.88 -3.16
N VAL A 45 -5.27 -7.53 -2.79
CA VAL A 45 -4.34 -6.78 -3.65
C VAL A 45 -3.20 -7.69 -4.09
N GLU A 46 -2.72 -7.49 -5.30
CA GLU A 46 -1.59 -8.19 -5.89
C GLU A 46 -0.34 -7.33 -5.85
N ILE A 47 0.80 -7.89 -5.44
CA ILE A 47 2.07 -7.15 -5.41
C ILE A 47 2.69 -7.03 -6.80
N THR A 48 3.31 -5.88 -7.07
CA THR A 48 3.94 -5.60 -8.37
C THR A 48 5.46 -5.46 -8.31
N HIS A 49 6.04 -5.26 -7.12
CA HIS A 49 7.47 -4.94 -6.92
C HIS A 49 8.45 -6.12 -7.04
N ARG A 50 7.98 -7.38 -7.11
CA ARG A 50 8.85 -8.58 -7.13
C ARG A 50 8.99 -9.23 -8.51
N GLY A 51 9.01 -8.42 -9.57
CA GLY A 51 9.14 -8.91 -10.95
C GLY A 51 7.96 -9.81 -11.35
N SER A 52 8.23 -11.09 -11.62
CA SER A 52 7.21 -12.08 -12.02
C SER A 52 6.39 -12.64 -10.86
N LEU A 53 6.81 -12.44 -9.60
CA LEU A 53 6.09 -12.96 -8.45
C LEU A 53 4.88 -12.07 -8.09
N ARG A 54 3.69 -12.55 -8.46
CA ARG A 54 2.39 -11.89 -8.23
C ARG A 54 1.65 -12.44 -7.01
N ARG A 55 2.23 -12.29 -5.83
CA ARG A 55 1.57 -12.73 -4.58
C ARG A 55 0.39 -11.81 -4.23
N LYS A 56 -0.73 -12.41 -3.81
CA LYS A 56 -1.92 -11.69 -3.36
C LYS A 56 -2.00 -11.64 -1.84
N TYR A 57 -2.40 -10.49 -1.30
CA TYR A 57 -2.63 -10.30 0.13
C TYR A 57 -4.00 -9.69 0.37
N ARG A 58 -4.64 -10.04 1.49
CA ARG A 58 -5.84 -9.36 1.97
C ARG A 58 -5.44 -8.14 2.80
N VAL A 59 -6.00 -6.98 2.47
CA VAL A 59 -5.79 -5.74 3.20
C VAL A 59 -6.69 -5.73 4.43
N PHE A 60 -6.12 -5.41 5.59
CA PHE A 60 -6.92 -5.24 6.81
C PHE A 60 -6.91 -3.79 7.34
N GLY A 61 -6.03 -2.94 6.80
CA GLY A 61 -6.00 -1.53 7.17
C GLY A 61 -5.02 -0.70 6.36
N LEU A 62 -4.87 0.56 6.79
CA LEU A 62 -3.86 1.50 6.34
C LEU A 62 -3.06 1.99 7.54
N THR A 63 -1.80 2.35 7.34
CA THR A 63 -1.01 3.05 8.35
C THR A 63 -1.60 4.42 8.67
N ALA A 64 -1.29 4.94 9.86
CA ALA A 64 -1.60 6.32 10.21
C ALA A 64 -0.57 7.29 9.63
N GLN A 65 0.69 6.87 9.64
CA GLN A 65 1.83 7.62 9.13
C GLN A 65 2.08 7.37 7.64
N PRO A 66 2.72 8.33 6.95
CA PRO A 66 3.17 8.17 5.57
C PRO A 66 4.34 7.18 5.47
N THR A 67 4.56 6.62 4.28
CA THR A 67 5.58 5.58 4.04
C THR A 67 7.01 5.98 4.46
N HIS A 68 7.43 7.23 4.28
CA HIS A 68 8.77 7.67 4.69
C HIS A 68 9.00 7.73 6.20
N GLU A 69 7.95 7.80 7.01
CA GLU A 69 8.05 7.80 8.47
C GLU A 69 7.98 6.39 9.06
N LEU A 70 7.67 5.38 8.25
CA LEU A 70 7.50 4.01 8.73
C LEU A 70 8.85 3.31 8.86
N ILE A 71 9.15 2.89 10.09
CA ILE A 71 10.32 2.10 10.44
C ILE A 71 9.84 0.77 11.03
N PHE A 72 10.53 -0.32 10.70
CA PHE A 72 10.21 -1.64 11.23
C PHE A 72 11.49 -2.45 11.50
N PRO A 73 11.46 -3.38 12.46
CA PRO A 73 12.59 -4.25 12.75
C PRO A 73 12.74 -5.33 11.68
N ILE A 74 13.95 -5.50 11.17
CA ILE A 74 14.39 -6.59 10.28
C ILE A 74 15.75 -7.10 10.74
N ASP A 75 15.84 -8.40 11.05
CA ASP A 75 17.10 -9.08 11.44
C ASP A 75 17.95 -8.27 12.46
N ASP A 76 17.30 -7.83 13.54
CA ASP A 76 17.87 -7.01 14.64
C ASP A 76 18.26 -5.56 14.29
N GLU A 77 18.00 -5.11 13.07
CA GLU A 77 18.15 -3.72 12.64
C GLU A 77 16.80 -3.02 12.46
N MET A 78 16.77 -1.70 12.67
CA MET A 78 15.62 -0.86 12.35
C MET A 78 15.80 -0.28 10.95
N LYS A 79 14.87 -0.54 10.04
CA LYS A 79 14.94 -0.04 8.67
C LYS A 79 13.65 0.66 8.27
N SER A 80 13.75 1.75 7.51
CA SER A 80 12.56 2.39 6.94
C SER A 80 11.97 1.53 5.81
N VAL A 81 10.67 1.69 5.56
CA VAL A 81 10.02 1.04 4.41
C VAL A 81 10.66 1.49 3.09
N VAL A 82 11.07 2.75 2.98
CA VAL A 82 11.69 3.30 1.76
C VAL A 82 13.06 2.67 1.50
N GLU A 83 13.92 2.60 2.51
CA GLU A 83 15.24 1.95 2.41
C GLU A 83 15.09 0.48 2.08
N TYR A 84 14.22 -0.23 2.79
CA TYR A 84 14.01 -1.66 2.57
C TYR A 84 13.58 -1.96 1.13
N PHE A 85 12.64 -1.19 0.56
CA PHE A 85 12.20 -1.42 -0.81
C PHE A 85 13.27 -1.10 -1.86
N THR A 86 14.08 -0.08 -1.59
CA THR A 86 15.19 0.30 -2.48
C THR A 86 16.28 -0.77 -2.46
N GLU A 87 16.71 -1.21 -1.27
CA GLU A 87 17.81 -2.17 -1.12
C GLU A 87 17.40 -3.60 -1.53
N MET A 88 16.22 -4.07 -1.09
CA MET A 88 15.83 -5.46 -1.29
C MET A 88 15.20 -5.72 -2.66
N TYR A 89 14.58 -4.71 -3.28
CA TYR A 89 13.85 -4.88 -4.54
C TYR A 89 14.34 -3.94 -5.65
N GLY A 90 15.26 -3.01 -5.38
CA GLY A 90 15.63 -1.98 -6.35
C GLY A 90 14.45 -1.05 -6.70
N PHE A 91 13.43 -0.97 -5.83
CA PHE A 91 12.21 -0.21 -6.10
C PHE A 91 12.25 1.14 -5.39
N THR A 92 12.30 2.22 -6.17
CA THR A 92 12.21 3.59 -5.65
C THR A 92 10.75 4.02 -5.51
N ILE A 93 10.32 4.24 -4.27
CA ILE A 93 9.00 4.77 -3.93
C ILE A 93 8.92 6.24 -4.31
N LYS A 94 7.97 6.62 -5.18
CA LYS A 94 7.84 7.99 -5.72
C LYS A 94 6.88 8.87 -4.91
N GLN A 95 5.98 8.25 -4.15
CA GLN A 95 4.89 8.86 -3.40
C GLN A 95 5.01 8.53 -1.90
N PRO A 96 6.16 8.81 -1.27
CA PRO A 96 6.43 8.37 0.10
C PRO A 96 5.54 9.07 1.15
N HIS A 97 4.80 10.12 0.80
CA HIS A 97 3.79 10.77 1.64
C HIS A 97 2.47 10.01 1.73
N LEU A 98 2.24 9.01 0.86
CA LEU A 98 1.08 8.14 0.95
C LEU A 98 1.26 7.11 2.08
N PRO A 99 0.19 6.61 2.70
CA PRO A 99 0.28 5.55 3.70
C PRO A 99 0.60 4.20 3.06
N CYS A 100 1.01 3.23 3.88
CA CYS A 100 1.12 1.83 3.47
C CYS A 100 -0.19 1.08 3.74
N LEU A 101 -0.45 0.05 2.92
CA LEU A 101 -1.42 -0.98 3.22
C LEU A 101 -0.88 -1.88 4.34
N LEU A 102 -1.75 -2.20 5.30
CA LEU A 102 -1.49 -3.22 6.30
C LEU A 102 -2.03 -4.56 5.79
N VAL A 103 -1.12 -5.49 5.54
CA VAL A 103 -1.42 -6.80 4.96
C VAL A 103 -0.76 -7.93 5.73
N GLY A 104 -1.20 -9.17 5.49
CA GLY A 104 -0.63 -10.35 6.14
C GLY A 104 -1.16 -10.55 7.56
N ASN A 105 -0.27 -10.72 8.54
CA ASN A 105 -0.63 -11.01 9.92
C ASN A 105 -1.01 -9.73 10.67
N GLN A 106 -2.14 -9.71 11.40
CA GLN A 106 -2.56 -8.52 12.14
C GLN A 106 -1.67 -8.18 13.35
N LYS A 107 -1.01 -9.17 13.97
CA LYS A 107 -0.08 -8.97 15.09
C LYS A 107 1.29 -8.47 14.62
N LYS A 108 1.72 -8.88 13.43
CA LYS A 108 2.95 -8.43 12.78
C LYS A 108 2.65 -8.07 11.32
N PRO A 109 2.06 -6.88 11.08
CA PRO A 109 1.70 -6.45 9.73
C PRO A 109 2.92 -6.39 8.82
N ASN A 110 2.69 -6.68 7.54
CA ASN A 110 3.59 -6.23 6.50
C ASN A 110 3.11 -4.85 6.02
N TYR A 111 4.05 -3.91 5.90
CA TYR A 111 3.81 -2.61 5.29
C TYR A 111 4.02 -2.72 3.78
N LEU A 112 2.95 -2.49 3.02
CA LEU A 112 2.98 -2.53 1.56
C LEU A 112 2.67 -1.13 1.02
N PRO A 113 3.64 -0.39 0.46
CA PRO A 113 3.39 0.91 -0.17
C PRO A 113 2.31 0.81 -1.24
N MET A 114 1.45 1.83 -1.36
CA MET A 114 0.33 1.79 -2.31
C MET A 114 0.78 1.65 -3.78
N GLU A 115 1.97 2.16 -4.11
CA GLU A 115 2.56 2.10 -5.46
C GLU A 115 2.89 0.68 -5.93
N VAL A 116 3.03 -0.26 -5.02
CA VAL A 116 3.49 -1.63 -5.34
C VAL A 116 2.35 -2.65 -5.31
N SER A 117 1.11 -2.19 -5.47
CA SER A 117 -0.09 -3.00 -5.35
C SER A 117 -1.19 -2.63 -6.37
N ASN A 118 -1.83 -3.67 -6.93
CA ASN A 118 -3.01 -3.61 -7.80
C ASN A 118 -4.19 -4.37 -7.19
#